data_AF-A0AAE0Z5Q4-F1
#
_entry.id   AF-A0AAE0Z5Q4-F1
#
_cell.length_a   1.000
_cell.length_b   1.000
_cell.length_c   1.000
_cell.angle_alpha   90.00
_cell.angle_beta   90.00
_cell.angle_gamma   90.00
#
_symmetry.space_group_name_H-M   'P 1'
#
loop_
_entity.id
_entity.type
_entity.pdbx_description
1 polymer ?
#
loop_
_entity_poly.entity_id
_entity_poly.type
_entity_poly.pdbx_seq_one_letter_code
_entity_poly.pdbx_strand_id
1 'polypeptide(L)'
;MPWPPSADYLLSDQILVPAMLTKFLRSLLSKRASVSIGTIRCDRSIGHDICYNVTCGQWKLPKQRLLGMTVGHITGSAQLINILNHFGHCVSHSTLLELETAMCDAVVQSPTNIPAGVVKDENIVTQFCWDKFDMNEETPSGA
;
A
#
# COMPACT_ATOMS: atom_id res chain seq x y z
N MET A 1 -5.72 -12.73 1.09
CA MET A 1 -6.07 -11.39 0.58
C MET A 1 -6.83 -11.56 -0.72
N PRO A 2 -8.03 -10.98 -0.88
CA PRO A 2 -8.70 -10.92 -2.18
C PRO A 2 -7.84 -10.07 -3.15
N TRP A 3 -7.74 -10.51 -4.40
CA TRP A 3 -6.97 -9.85 -5.45
C TRP A 3 -7.88 -9.44 -6.60
N PRO A 4 -7.83 -8.18 -7.07
CA PRO A 4 -7.16 -7.04 -6.43
C PRO A 4 -7.79 -6.66 -5.09
N PRO A 5 -7.03 -6.10 -4.13
CA PRO A 5 -7.60 -5.69 -2.85
C PRO A 5 -8.45 -4.42 -3.02
N SER A 6 -9.63 -4.40 -2.42
CA SER A 6 -10.47 -3.20 -2.36
C SER A 6 -9.87 -2.13 -1.44
N ALA A 7 -10.28 -0.87 -1.61
CA ALA A 7 -9.91 0.21 -0.70
C ALA A 7 -10.25 -0.13 0.75
N ASP A 8 -11.46 -0.67 0.98
CA ASP A 8 -11.89 -1.14 2.30
C ASP A 8 -10.96 -2.23 2.85
N TYR A 9 -10.51 -3.17 2.02
CA TYR A 9 -9.56 -4.20 2.46
C TYR A 9 -8.19 -3.61 2.81
N LEU A 10 -7.68 -2.66 2.02
CA LEU A 10 -6.40 -1.99 2.27
C LEU A 10 -6.43 -1.17 3.57
N LEU A 11 -7.56 -0.54 3.86
CA LEU A 11 -7.81 0.24 5.08
C LEU A 11 -8.22 -0.66 6.26
N SER A 12 -8.71 -1.86 5.98
CA SER A 12 -9.12 -2.81 7.01
C SER A 12 -7.91 -3.32 7.78
N ASP A 13 -8.08 -3.44 9.08
CA ASP A 13 -7.06 -3.99 9.98
C ASP A 13 -7.05 -5.53 9.96
N GLN A 14 -7.49 -6.15 8.86
CA GLN A 14 -7.79 -7.59 8.83
C GLN A 14 -6.57 -8.49 9.08
N ILE A 15 -5.35 -7.99 8.87
CA ILE A 15 -4.14 -8.63 9.38
C ILE A 15 -3.83 -8.03 10.75
N LEU A 16 -4.53 -8.54 11.76
CA LEU A 16 -4.35 -8.15 13.14
C LEU A 16 -2.98 -8.66 13.62
N VAL A 17 -2.12 -7.72 14.00
CA VAL A 17 -0.95 -8.00 14.84
C VAL A 17 -1.40 -8.94 15.97
N PRO A 18 -0.69 -10.06 16.25
CA PRO A 18 -1.10 -11.00 17.26
C PRO A 18 -1.41 -10.30 18.58
N ALA A 19 -2.57 -10.58 19.18
CA ALA A 19 -3.05 -9.85 20.36
C ALA A 19 -2.05 -9.85 21.53
N MET A 20 -1.26 -10.92 21.66
CA MET A 20 -0.18 -11.03 22.64
C MET A 20 0.95 -10.03 22.35
N LEU A 21 1.35 -9.86 21.09
CA LEU A 21 2.35 -8.87 20.67
C LEU A 21 1.82 -7.46 20.89
N THR A 22 0.55 -7.19 20.55
CA THR A 22 -0.07 -5.89 20.83
C THR A 22 -0.09 -5.58 22.33
N LYS A 23 -0.48 -6.55 23.18
CA LYS A 23 -0.46 -6.38 24.64
C LYS A 23 0.96 -6.09 25.14
N PHE A 24 1.95 -6.85 24.66
CA PHE A 24 3.36 -6.65 25.00
C PHE A 24 3.84 -5.25 24.62
N LEU A 25 3.63 -4.83 23.35
CA LEU A 25 4.03 -3.51 22.87
C LEU A 25 3.31 -2.39 23.63
N ARG A 26 2.03 -2.55 23.94
CA ARG A 26 1.30 -1.59 24.78
C ARG A 26 1.88 -1.47 26.18
N SER A 27 2.22 -2.58 26.82
CA SER A 27 2.86 -2.59 28.13
C SER A 27 4.25 -1.95 28.07
N LEU A 28 5.01 -2.20 27.00
CA LEU A 28 6.35 -1.67 26.81
C LEU A 28 6.35 -0.15 26.53
N LEU A 29 5.41 0.32 25.71
CA LEU A 29 5.34 1.71 25.24
C LEU A 29 4.55 2.63 26.18
N SER A 30 3.67 2.08 27.02
CA SER A 30 2.91 2.85 28.00
C SER A 30 3.78 3.26 29.17
N LYS A 31 4.16 4.54 29.22
CA LYS A 31 4.83 5.15 30.40
C LYS A 31 3.89 5.41 31.58
N ARG A 32 2.56 5.21 31.42
CA ARG A 32 1.50 5.55 32.38
C ARG A 32 0.39 4.49 32.35
N ALA A 33 -0.48 4.48 33.36
CA ALA A 33 -1.61 3.55 33.48
C ALA A 33 -2.67 3.68 32.37
N SER A 34 -2.70 4.80 31.63
CA SER A 34 -3.63 5.03 30.53
C SER A 34 -2.94 4.94 29.16
N VAL A 35 -3.58 4.21 28.23
CA VAL A 35 -3.12 4.07 26.85
C VAL A 35 -3.51 5.32 26.06
N SER A 36 -2.51 6.06 25.57
CA SER A 36 -2.75 7.21 24.70
C SER A 36 -2.98 6.79 23.24
N ILE A 37 -3.62 7.64 22.43
CA ILE A 37 -3.75 7.43 20.97
C ILE A 37 -2.37 7.29 20.31
N GLY A 38 -1.37 8.06 20.78
CA GLY A 38 0.00 7.96 20.30
C GLY A 38 0.61 6.57 20.57
N THR A 39 0.32 5.98 21.72
CA THR A 39 0.75 4.62 22.08
C THR A 39 0.13 3.58 21.15
N ILE A 40 -1.16 3.70 20.84
CA ILE A 40 -1.86 2.80 19.90
C ILE A 40 -1.27 2.91 18.49
N ARG A 41 -0.95 4.13 18.04
CA ARG A 41 -0.32 4.31 16.73
C ARG A 41 1.06 3.68 16.68
N CYS A 42 1.87 3.85 17.73
CA CYS A 42 3.21 3.29 17.81
C CYS A 42 3.19 1.76 17.93
N ASP A 43 2.32 1.18 18.77
CA ASP A 43 2.22 -0.27 18.94
C ASP A 43 1.87 -0.98 17.62
N ARG A 44 0.97 -0.38 16.84
CA ARG A 44 0.49 -0.93 15.57
C ARG A 44 1.57 -0.79 14.49
N SER A 45 2.24 0.37 14.44
CA SER A 45 3.36 0.60 13.54
C SER A 45 4.51 -0.38 13.76
N ILE A 46 4.91 -0.58 15.02
CA ILE A 46 6.00 -1.51 15.39
C ILE A 46 5.54 -2.95 15.21
N GLY A 47 4.30 -3.27 15.59
CA GLY A 47 3.73 -4.61 15.43
C GLY A 47 3.67 -5.04 13.97
N HIS A 48 3.32 -4.13 13.05
CA HIS A 48 3.38 -4.38 11.62
C HIS A 48 4.81 -4.67 11.15
N ASP A 49 5.80 -3.89 11.57
CA ASP A 49 7.21 -4.14 11.18
C ASP A 49 7.71 -5.48 11.68
N ILE A 50 7.41 -5.83 12.95
CA ILE A 50 7.78 -7.13 13.51
C ILE A 50 7.17 -8.27 12.71
N CYS A 51 5.85 -8.23 12.46
CA CYS A 51 5.17 -9.29 11.72
C CYS A 51 5.68 -9.39 10.28
N TYR A 52 5.91 -8.26 9.62
CA TYR A 52 6.45 -8.24 8.26
C TYR A 52 7.86 -8.86 8.21
N ASN A 53 8.75 -8.45 9.11
CA ASN A 53 10.13 -8.91 9.13
C ASN A 53 10.25 -10.38 9.54
N VAL A 54 9.53 -10.82 10.58
CA VAL A 54 9.53 -12.23 11.04
C VAL A 54 9.00 -13.16 9.96
N THR A 55 8.05 -12.69 9.15
CA THR A 55 7.49 -13.48 8.04
C THR A 55 8.23 -13.29 6.74
N CYS A 56 9.40 -12.62 6.73
CA CYS A 56 10.17 -12.32 5.52
C CYS A 56 9.31 -11.69 4.40
N GLY A 57 8.40 -10.80 4.79
CA GLY A 57 7.50 -10.10 3.87
C GLY A 57 6.37 -10.95 3.30
N GLN A 58 6.12 -12.16 3.81
CA GLN A 58 4.95 -12.97 3.43
C GLN A 58 3.64 -12.29 3.89
N TRP A 59 3.64 -11.68 5.07
CA TRP A 59 2.49 -10.91 5.54
C TRP A 59 2.55 -9.49 5.00
N LYS A 60 1.75 -9.18 3.98
CA LYS A 60 1.67 -7.83 3.40
C LYS A 60 0.76 -6.93 4.25
N LEU A 61 1.26 -6.46 5.38
CA LEU A 61 0.49 -5.64 6.32
C LEU A 61 0.16 -4.25 5.73
N PRO A 62 -0.92 -3.59 6.22
CA PRO A 62 -1.37 -2.30 5.68
C PRO A 62 -0.28 -1.22 5.68
N LYS A 63 0.53 -1.13 6.74
CA LYS A 63 1.63 -0.13 6.83
C LYS A 63 2.59 -0.28 5.64
N GLN A 64 3.07 -1.48 5.37
CA GLN A 64 4.11 -1.73 4.36
C GLN A 64 3.62 -1.46 2.94
N ARG A 65 2.33 -1.72 2.66
CA ARG A 65 1.71 -1.44 1.36
C ARG A 65 1.44 0.05 1.20
N LEU A 66 0.71 0.64 2.16
CA LEU A 66 0.26 2.02 2.09
C LEU A 66 1.43 3.01 2.17
N LEU A 67 2.44 2.74 2.99
CA LEU A 67 3.64 3.58 3.06
C LEU A 67 4.39 3.56 1.73
N GLY A 68 4.60 2.36 1.16
CA GLY A 68 5.23 2.22 -0.15
C GLY A 68 4.48 3.00 -1.22
N MET A 69 3.17 2.75 -1.37
CA MET A 69 2.32 3.43 -2.35
C MET A 69 2.33 4.94 -2.18
N THR A 70 2.19 5.42 -0.93
CA THR A 70 2.19 6.86 -0.64
C THR A 70 3.52 7.51 -1.03
N VAL A 71 4.64 6.90 -0.65
CA VAL A 71 5.96 7.42 -1.00
C VAL A 71 6.20 7.34 -2.50
N GLY A 72 5.76 6.26 -3.15
CA GLY A 72 5.88 6.06 -4.59
C GLY A 72 5.12 7.12 -5.36
N HIS A 73 3.85 7.37 -5.01
CA HIS A 73 3.03 8.40 -5.64
C HIS A 73 3.54 9.82 -5.36
N ILE A 74 4.07 10.11 -4.18
CA ILE A 74 4.57 11.46 -3.85
C ILE A 74 5.90 11.75 -4.54
N THR A 75 6.78 10.75 -4.68
CA THR A 75 8.17 10.97 -5.10
C THR A 75 8.53 10.44 -6.48
N GLY A 76 7.77 9.48 -7.02
CA GLY A 76 8.12 8.75 -8.24
C GLY A 76 9.40 7.90 -8.14
N SER A 77 10.08 7.86 -6.98
CA SER A 77 11.43 7.32 -6.88
C SER A 77 11.44 5.83 -6.50
N ALA A 78 11.74 4.98 -7.48
CA ALA A 78 11.99 3.55 -7.23
C ALA A 78 13.18 3.34 -6.27
N GLN A 79 14.19 4.21 -6.30
CA GLN A 79 15.33 4.16 -5.38
C GLN A 79 14.89 4.33 -3.92
N LEU A 80 14.04 5.33 -3.65
CA LEU A 80 13.54 5.58 -2.31
C LEU A 80 12.69 4.40 -1.80
N ILE A 81 11.85 3.84 -2.66
CA ILE A 81 11.09 2.62 -2.32
C ILE A 81 12.01 1.44 -2.03
N ASN A 82 13.07 1.26 -2.82
CA ASN A 82 14.04 0.21 -2.58
C ASN A 82 14.75 0.41 -1.23
N ILE A 83 15.17 1.63 -0.88
CA ILE A 83 15.76 1.92 0.43
C ILE A 83 14.80 1.54 1.57
N LEU A 84 13.54 1.98 1.49
CA LEU A 84 12.53 1.66 2.49
C LEU A 84 12.23 0.15 2.58
N ASN A 85 12.27 -0.55 1.45
CA ASN A 85 12.11 -2.00 1.40
C ASN A 85 13.29 -2.72 2.05
N HIS A 86 14.53 -2.28 1.83
CA HIS A 86 15.73 -2.83 2.46
C HIS A 86 15.70 -2.65 3.99
N PHE A 87 15.12 -1.54 4.48
CA PHE A 87 14.88 -1.35 5.92
C PHE A 87 13.66 -2.12 6.46
N GLY A 88 12.94 -2.87 5.63
CA GLY A 88 11.77 -3.65 6.04
C GLY A 88 10.52 -2.81 6.32
N HIS A 89 10.48 -1.56 5.86
CA HIS A 89 9.37 -0.63 6.12
C HIS A 89 8.29 -0.63 5.03
N CYS A 90 8.60 -1.10 3.82
CA CYS A 90 7.62 -1.25 2.75
C CYS A 90 7.82 -2.51 1.91
N VAL A 91 6.83 -2.80 1.08
CA VAL A 91 6.94 -3.83 0.04
C VAL A 91 7.94 -3.42 -1.05
N SER A 92 8.38 -4.37 -1.88
CA SER A 92 9.27 -4.06 -3.00
C SER A 92 8.57 -3.17 -4.02
N HIS A 93 9.35 -2.41 -4.78
CA HIS A 93 8.83 -1.61 -5.88
C HIS A 93 8.02 -2.45 -6.88
N SER A 94 8.50 -3.66 -7.22
CA SER A 94 7.78 -4.59 -8.10
C SER A 94 6.39 -4.96 -7.57
N THR A 95 6.29 -5.36 -6.30
CA THR A 95 5.00 -5.71 -5.67
C THR A 95 4.05 -4.52 -5.61
N LEU A 96 4.59 -3.30 -5.48
CA LEU A 96 3.81 -2.07 -5.49
C LEU A 96 3.23 -1.80 -6.89
N LEU A 97 4.02 -1.95 -7.96
CA LEU A 97 3.52 -1.84 -9.34
C LEU A 97 2.43 -2.88 -9.63
N GLU A 98 2.67 -4.14 -9.26
CA GLU A 98 1.66 -5.21 -9.43
C GLU A 98 0.35 -4.86 -8.73
N LEU A 99 0.43 -4.28 -7.53
CA LEU A 99 -0.72 -3.86 -6.76
C LEU A 99 -1.47 -2.69 -7.42
N GLU A 100 -0.74 -1.70 -7.93
CA GLU A 100 -1.30 -0.57 -8.69
C GLU A 100 -1.99 -1.03 -9.97
N THR A 101 -1.31 -1.86 -10.78
CA THR A 101 -1.88 -2.43 -12.01
C THR A 101 -3.17 -3.20 -11.72
N ALA A 102 -3.16 -4.07 -10.71
CA ALA A 102 -4.33 -4.86 -10.39
C ALA A 102 -5.51 -3.99 -9.89
N MET A 103 -5.24 -2.93 -9.13
CA MET A 103 -6.29 -1.97 -8.76
C MET A 103 -6.83 -1.25 -10.00
N CYS A 104 -5.98 -0.81 -10.91
CA CYS A 104 -6.39 -0.15 -12.15
C CYS A 104 -7.27 -1.08 -13.00
N ASP A 105 -6.88 -2.35 -13.16
CA ASP A 105 -7.66 -3.35 -13.89
C ASP A 105 -9.05 -3.56 -13.28
N ALA A 106 -9.15 -3.57 -11.94
CA ALA A 106 -10.43 -3.65 -11.22
C ALA A 106 -11.35 -2.48 -11.57
N VAL A 107 -10.78 -1.28 -11.71
CA VAL A 107 -11.53 -0.08 -12.07
C VAL A 107 -11.89 -0.11 -13.56
N VAL A 108 -11.02 -0.56 -14.47
CA VAL A 108 -11.39 -0.67 -15.90
C VAL A 108 -12.59 -1.61 -16.12
N GLN A 109 -12.68 -2.70 -15.35
CA GLN A 109 -13.78 -3.66 -15.42
C GLN A 109 -15.08 -3.12 -14.81
N SER A 110 -15.01 -2.05 -14.01
CA SER A 110 -16.16 -1.49 -13.32
C SER A 110 -16.96 -0.54 -14.25
N PRO A 111 -18.28 -0.75 -14.41
CA PRO A 111 -19.10 -0.03 -15.38
C PRO A 111 -19.38 1.44 -15.00
N THR A 112 -19.08 1.83 -13.76
CA THR A 112 -19.44 3.13 -13.17
C THR A 112 -18.35 4.20 -13.30
N ASN A 113 -17.20 3.89 -13.90
CA ASN A 113 -16.04 4.81 -13.89
C ASN A 113 -16.00 5.80 -15.06
N ILE A 114 -17.12 5.92 -15.77
CA ILE A 114 -17.26 6.82 -16.90
C ILE A 114 -18.10 8.02 -16.46
N PRO A 115 -17.58 9.26 -16.59
CA PRO A 115 -18.35 10.46 -16.31
C PRO A 115 -19.66 10.50 -17.11
N ALA A 116 -20.71 11.07 -16.52
CA ALA A 116 -21.99 11.26 -17.21
C ALA A 116 -21.78 12.06 -18.51
N GLY A 117 -22.13 11.46 -19.65
CA GLY A 117 -21.99 12.07 -20.99
C GLY A 117 -20.98 11.38 -21.91
N VAL A 118 -20.11 10.51 -21.39
CA VAL A 118 -19.25 9.65 -22.23
C VAL A 118 -19.98 8.33 -22.46
N VAL A 119 -20.38 8.08 -23.70
CA VAL A 119 -21.08 6.86 -24.12
C VAL A 119 -20.04 5.86 -24.62
N LYS A 120 -20.04 4.63 -24.08
CA LYS A 120 -19.36 3.50 -24.70
C LYS A 120 -20.15 3.10 -25.95
N ASP A 121 -19.98 3.84 -27.03
CA ASP A 121 -20.56 3.48 -28.33
C ASP A 121 -19.56 2.61 -29.10
N GLU A 122 -20.07 1.65 -29.89
CA GLU A 122 -19.25 0.61 -30.56
C GLU A 122 -18.22 1.18 -31.55
N ASN A 123 -18.39 2.45 -31.94
CA ASN A 123 -17.54 3.16 -32.90
C ASN A 123 -16.61 4.23 -32.29
N ILE A 124 -16.54 4.39 -30.97
CA ILE A 124 -15.63 5.35 -30.32
C ILE A 124 -14.68 4.60 -29.38
N VAL A 125 -13.40 4.51 -29.78
CA VAL A 125 -12.34 3.93 -28.96
C VAL A 125 -12.03 4.89 -27.80
N THR A 126 -12.65 4.64 -26.65
CA THR A 126 -12.31 5.32 -25.40
C THR A 126 -11.34 4.44 -24.62
N GLN A 127 -10.06 4.84 -24.55
CA GLN A 127 -9.05 4.14 -23.78
C GLN A 127 -8.88 4.79 -22.39
N PHE A 128 -8.91 3.97 -21.35
CA PHE A 128 -8.51 4.39 -20.01
C PHE A 128 -6.98 4.31 -19.91
N CYS A 129 -6.33 5.44 -19.68
CA CYS A 129 -4.93 5.49 -19.30
C CYS A 129 -4.87 5.84 -17.81
N TRP A 130 -4.49 4.85 -17.01
CA TRP A 130 -4.07 5.08 -15.63
C TRP A 130 -2.62 5.53 -15.69
N ASP A 131 -2.28 6.58 -14.94
CA ASP A 131 -0.94 7.15 -14.85
C ASP A 131 0.12 6.05 -14.58
N LYS A 132 0.77 5.61 -15.67
CA LYS A 132 2.22 5.57 -15.91
C LYS A 132 2.48 5.57 -17.43
N PHE A 133 1.97 6.58 -18.14
CA PHE A 133 2.36 6.84 -19.53
C PHE A 133 3.57 7.79 -19.58
N ASP A 134 4.57 7.55 -18.72
CA ASP A 134 5.93 8.05 -18.91
C ASP A 134 6.64 7.17 -19.94
N MET A 135 6.12 7.12 -21.17
CA MET A 135 6.79 6.42 -22.27
C MET A 135 8.18 7.01 -22.62
N ASN A 136 8.77 7.90 -21.81
CA ASN A 136 10.09 8.48 -22.07
C ASN A 136 10.88 9.05 -20.87
N GLU A 137 10.58 8.74 -19.60
CA GLU A 137 11.42 9.26 -18.51
C GLU A 137 11.70 8.26 -17.36
N GLU A 138 11.96 6.99 -17.69
CA GLU A 138 12.94 6.27 -16.88
C GLU A 138 14.32 6.87 -17.17
N THR A 139 14.72 7.87 -16.39
CA THR A 139 16.13 8.27 -16.37
C THR A 139 16.92 7.03 -15.91
N PRO A 140 17.95 6.58 -16.66
CA PRO A 140 18.78 5.44 -16.27
C PRO A 140 19.44 5.58 -14.88
N SER A 141 19.35 6.77 -14.29
CA SER A 141 19.88 7.15 -12.98
C SER A 141 18.83 7.27 -11.87
N GLY A 142 17.53 7.21 -12.15
CA GLY A 142 16.46 7.35 -11.14
C GLY A 142 16.58 8.60 -10.25
N ALA A 143 17.07 9.71 -10.83
CA ALA A 143 17.26 11.00 -10.19
C ALA A 143 16.45 12.07 -10.91
#